data_AF-A0A7V2Z252-F1
#
_entry.id   AF-A0A7V2Z252-F1
#
_cell.length_a   1.000
_cell.length_b   1.000
_cell.length_c   1.000
_cell.angle_alpha   90.00
_cell.angle_beta   90.00
_cell.angle_gamma   90.00
#
_symmetry.space_group_name_H-M   'P 1'
#
loop_
_entity.id
_entity.type
_entity.pdbx_description
1 polymer ?
#
loop_
_entity_poly.entity_id
_entity_poly.type
_entity_poly.pdbx_seq_one_letter_code
_entity_poly.pdbx_strand_id
1 'polypeptide(L)'
;KPDFIDPIWEYHHDVGKSITGGVVYRGKRLPELDGHYLYADYVSGKIWALLYDSRQGRVVANRPIKDRGLPILSFGEDEAGDVYLLTTTTTGQGIYRFKRSDPKR
;
A
#
# COMPACT_ATOMS: atom_id res chain seq x y z
N LYS A 1 24.24 20.16 8.20
CA LYS A 1 23.98 18.70 8.17
C LYS A 1 22.47 18.54 8.05
N PRO A 2 21.96 17.72 7.12
CA PRO A 2 20.51 17.49 7.04
C PRO A 2 20.00 16.78 8.30
N ASP A 3 18.76 17.06 8.65
CA ASP A 3 18.04 16.51 9.81
C ASP A 3 16.80 15.74 9.32
N PHE A 4 16.20 14.92 10.18
CA PHE A 4 15.03 14.11 9.85
C PHE A 4 13.72 14.84 10.17
N ILE A 5 12.67 14.48 9.45
CA ILE A 5 11.29 14.84 9.78
C ILE A 5 10.64 13.64 10.47
N ASP A 6 9.86 13.90 11.52
CA ASP A 6 9.09 12.86 12.19
C ASP A 6 8.08 12.20 11.23
N PRO A 7 7.76 10.91 11.43
CA PRO A 7 6.84 10.20 10.56
C PRO A 7 5.41 10.75 10.66
N ILE A 8 4.74 10.86 9.52
CA ILE A 8 3.29 11.18 9.46
C ILE A 8 2.45 10.00 9.97
N TRP A 9 2.95 8.78 9.76
CA TRP A 9 2.27 7.54 10.13
C TRP A 9 3.28 6.45 10.45
N GLU A 10 3.05 5.75 11.55
CA GLU A 10 3.81 4.59 12.01
C GLU A 10 2.90 3.63 12.77
N TYR A 11 3.39 2.43 13.08
CA TYR A 11 2.65 1.47 13.88
C TYR A 11 3.60 0.61 14.74
N HIS A 12 3.07 0.09 15.84
CA HIS A 12 3.82 -0.78 16.74
C HIS A 12 4.26 -2.07 16.05
N HIS A 13 5.38 -2.64 16.49
CA HIS A 13 5.90 -3.87 15.90
C HIS A 13 5.03 -5.12 16.10
N ASP A 14 3.99 -5.05 16.92
CA ASP A 14 2.99 -6.12 17.03
C ASP A 14 2.03 -6.13 15.83
N VAL A 15 1.93 -5.01 15.10
CA VAL A 15 1.09 -4.87 13.91
C VAL A 15 1.84 -5.32 12.65
N GLY A 16 3.08 -4.86 12.46
CA GLY A 16 3.97 -5.21 11.33
C GLY A 16 5.43 -5.04 11.75
N LYS A 17 6.41 -5.29 10.88
CA LYS A 17 7.83 -5.27 11.26
C LYS A 17 8.72 -4.42 10.37
N SER A 18 8.35 -4.19 9.11
CA SER A 18 9.19 -3.53 8.12
C SER A 18 8.34 -3.00 6.99
N ILE A 19 8.06 -1.69 6.99
CA ILE A 19 7.36 -1.02 5.90
C ILE A 19 8.26 -1.05 4.66
N THR A 20 7.81 -1.72 3.59
CA THR A 20 8.48 -1.69 2.27
C THR A 20 8.36 -0.32 1.63
N GLY A 21 7.27 0.40 1.92
CA GLY A 21 6.86 1.61 1.23
C GLY A 21 5.71 1.33 0.28
N GLY A 22 5.56 2.15 -0.75
CA GLY A 22 4.29 2.25 -1.45
C GLY A 22 4.21 3.35 -2.50
N VAL A 23 3.03 3.51 -3.09
CA VAL A 23 2.70 4.50 -4.14
C VAL A 23 1.33 5.12 -3.90
N VAL A 24 1.06 6.30 -4.46
CA VAL A 24 -0.28 6.92 -4.38
C VAL A 24 -1.11 6.43 -5.56
N TYR A 25 -2.24 5.78 -5.30
CA TYR A 25 -3.11 5.28 -6.36
C TYR A 25 -3.80 6.43 -7.11
N ARG A 26 -3.67 6.42 -8.44
CA ARG A 26 -4.28 7.42 -9.36
C ARG A 26 -5.11 6.78 -10.47
N GLY A 27 -5.26 5.46 -10.44
CA GLY A 27 -6.02 4.70 -11.42
C GLY A 27 -7.51 4.98 -11.36
N LYS A 28 -8.21 4.71 -12.47
CA LYS A 28 -9.67 4.88 -12.56
C LYS A 28 -10.45 3.60 -12.24
N ARG A 29 -9.77 2.45 -12.15
CA ARG A 29 -10.44 1.15 -11.94
C ARG A 29 -10.98 0.97 -10.53
N LEU A 30 -10.30 1.53 -9.54
CA LEU A 30 -10.65 1.45 -8.12
C LEU A 30 -10.78 2.87 -7.56
N PRO A 31 -11.85 3.61 -7.92
CA PRO A 31 -12.01 5.01 -7.50
C PRO A 31 -12.04 5.17 -5.98
N GLU A 32 -12.42 4.14 -5.22
CA GLU A 32 -12.34 4.12 -3.76
C GLU A 32 -10.92 4.26 -3.18
N LEU A 33 -9.89 4.02 -4.00
CA LEU A 33 -8.48 4.16 -3.62
C LEU A 33 -7.86 5.46 -4.12
N ASP A 34 -8.59 6.29 -4.89
CA ASP A 34 -8.02 7.53 -5.42
C ASP A 34 -7.41 8.40 -4.31
N GLY A 35 -6.17 8.84 -4.55
CA GLY A 35 -5.40 9.66 -3.62
C GLY A 35 -4.88 8.93 -2.37
N HIS A 36 -5.18 7.66 -2.17
CA HIS A 36 -4.62 6.89 -1.06
C HIS A 36 -3.20 6.46 -1.39
N TYR A 37 -2.31 6.64 -0.42
CA TYR A 37 -0.99 6.01 -0.40
C TYR A 37 -1.15 4.53 -0.03
N LEU A 38 -0.91 3.66 -1.02
CA LEU A 38 -0.93 2.21 -0.86
C LEU A 38 0.45 1.75 -0.45
N TYR A 39 0.58 1.17 0.75
CA TYR A 39 1.86 0.69 1.26
C TYR A 39 1.70 -0.68 1.92
N ALA A 40 2.83 -1.38 2.05
CA ALA A 40 2.86 -2.72 2.60
C ALA A 40 3.99 -2.93 3.61
N ASP A 41 3.82 -3.97 4.41
CA ASP A 41 4.82 -4.48 5.34
C ASP A 41 5.42 -5.78 4.79
N TYR A 42 6.75 -5.83 4.66
CA TYR A 42 7.47 -6.96 4.09
C TYR A 42 7.25 -8.27 4.87
N VAL A 43 7.28 -8.20 6.20
CA VAL A 43 7.30 -9.41 7.05
C VAL A 43 5.90 -9.96 7.26
N SER A 44 4.93 -9.10 7.56
CA SER A 44 3.54 -9.51 7.79
C SER A 44 2.74 -9.67 6.49
N GLY A 45 3.19 -9.07 5.39
CA GLY A 45 2.48 -9.04 4.11
C GLY A 45 1.21 -8.18 4.13
N LYS A 46 0.96 -7.46 5.23
CA LYS A 46 -0.19 -6.56 5.37
C LYS A 46 -0.07 -5.39 4.41
N ILE A 47 -1.21 -4.95 3.90
CA ILE A 47 -1.33 -3.84 2.95
C ILE A 47 -2.35 -2.85 3.50
N TRP A 48 -2.09 -1.56 3.31
CA TRP A 48 -2.99 -0.49 3.72
C TRP A 48 -3.14 0.58 2.65
N ALA A 49 -4.24 1.31 2.76
CA ALA A 49 -4.52 2.55 2.04
C ALA A 49 -4.59 3.71 3.03
N LEU A 50 -3.55 4.54 3.06
CA LEU A 50 -3.46 5.74 3.89
C LEU A 50 -3.93 6.96 3.10
N LEU A 51 -4.95 7.65 3.61
CA LEU A 51 -5.39 8.94 3.09
C LEU A 51 -4.88 10.05 4.01
N TYR A 52 -4.10 10.95 3.44
CA TYR A 52 -3.52 12.10 4.13
C TYR A 52 -4.02 13.40 3.50
N ASP A 53 -4.49 14.33 4.34
CA ASP A 53 -4.84 15.68 3.91
C ASP A 53 -3.63 16.60 4.12
N SER A 54 -2.95 16.93 3.03
CA SER A 54 -1.78 17.81 3.06
C SER A 54 -2.09 19.26 3.36
N ARG A 55 -3.34 19.71 3.17
CA ARG A 55 -3.76 21.07 3.51
C ARG A 55 -4.00 21.22 5.01
N GLN A 56 -4.55 20.17 5.63
CA GLN A 56 -4.80 20.12 7.07
C GLN A 56 -3.62 19.53 7.86
N GLY A 57 -2.63 18.95 7.18
CA GLY A 57 -1.46 18.36 7.81
C GLY A 57 -1.77 17.12 8.66
N ARG A 58 -2.78 16.32 8.29
CA ARG A 58 -3.23 15.19 9.11
C ARG A 58 -3.66 13.96 8.32
N VAL A 59 -3.53 12.80 8.95
CA VAL A 59 -4.11 11.55 8.45
C VAL A 59 -5.63 11.61 8.56
N VAL A 60 -6.32 11.28 7.46
CA VAL A 60 -7.78 11.22 7.36
C VAL A 60 -8.28 9.79 7.56
N ALA A 61 -7.58 8.80 6.99
CA ALA A 61 -7.91 7.40 7.15
C ALA A 61 -6.69 6.50 6.91
N ASN A 62 -6.64 5.35 7.58
CA ASN A 62 -5.70 4.27 7.23
C ASN A 62 -6.49 2.96 7.21
N ARG A 63 -6.78 2.44 6.01
CA ARG A 63 -7.67 1.29 5.82
C ARG A 63 -6.86 0.05 5.46
N PRO A 64 -7.04 -1.10 6.15
CA PRO A 64 -6.42 -2.34 5.74
C PRO A 64 -7.01 -2.78 4.39
N ILE A 65 -6.16 -3.24 3.48
CA ILE A 65 -6.55 -3.93 2.26
C ILE A 65 -6.34 -5.43 2.48
N LYS A 66 -7.33 -6.24 2.09
CA LYS A 66 -7.25 -7.69 2.19
C LYS A 66 -6.01 -8.20 1.44
N ASP A 67 -5.06 -8.71 2.21
CA ASP A 67 -3.81 -9.29 1.70
C ASP A 67 -3.85 -10.83 1.70
N ARG A 68 -2.73 -11.42 1.30
CA ARG A 68 -2.52 -12.87 1.28
C ARG A 68 -1.34 -13.29 2.19
N GLY A 69 -0.85 -12.39 3.04
CA GLY A 69 0.37 -12.58 3.82
C GLY A 69 1.63 -12.76 2.97
N LEU A 70 1.63 -12.26 1.73
CA LEU A 70 2.77 -12.38 0.82
C LEU A 70 3.78 -11.25 1.09
N PRO A 71 5.10 -11.52 1.11
CA PRO A 71 6.11 -10.47 1.23
C PRO A 71 6.07 -9.52 0.04
N ILE A 72 5.63 -8.28 0.27
CA ILE A 72 5.61 -7.27 -0.80
C ILE A 72 6.99 -6.63 -0.91
N LEU A 73 7.63 -6.83 -2.06
CA LEU A 73 8.98 -6.36 -2.36
C LEU A 73 8.99 -4.94 -2.92
N SER A 74 7.99 -4.61 -3.74
CA SER A 74 7.90 -3.33 -4.41
C SER A 74 6.49 -3.12 -4.98
N PHE A 75 6.24 -1.89 -5.39
CA PHE A 75 5.06 -1.46 -6.11
C PHE A 75 5.47 -0.96 -7.49
N GLY A 76 4.58 -1.12 -8.47
CA GLY A 76 4.72 -0.55 -9.80
C GLY A 76 3.41 0.07 -10.25
N GLU A 77 3.46 1.02 -11.17
CA GLU A 77 2.30 1.69 -11.74
C GLU A 77 2.35 1.56 -13.26
N ASP A 78 1.20 1.38 -13.91
CA ASP A 78 1.08 1.56 -15.36
C ASP A 78 0.71 3.01 -15.73
N GLU A 79 0.66 3.30 -17.03
CA GLU A 79 0.34 4.63 -17.55
C GLU A 79 -1.08 5.11 -17.18
N ALA A 80 -1.98 4.20 -16.80
CA ALA A 80 -3.32 4.54 -16.34
C ALA A 80 -3.36 4.86 -14.85
N GLY A 81 -2.26 4.69 -14.11
CA GLY A 81 -2.17 4.88 -12.66
C GLY A 81 -2.66 3.67 -11.86
N ASP A 82 -2.86 2.52 -12.51
CA ASP A 82 -3.20 1.29 -11.80
C ASP A 82 -1.95 0.66 -11.17
N VAL A 83 -2.11 0.20 -9.93
CA VAL A 83 -1.00 -0.26 -9.10
C VAL A 83 -0.86 -1.77 -9.12
N TYR A 84 0.39 -2.20 -9.24
CA TYR A 84 0.88 -3.57 -9.21
C TYR A 84 1.75 -3.80 -7.98
N LEU A 85 1.70 -5.03 -7.47
CA LEU A 85 2.46 -5.52 -6.33
C LEU A 85 3.44 -6.58 -6.80
N LEU A 86 4.69 -6.49 -6.36
CA LEU A 86 5.72 -7.49 -6.62
C LEU A 86 6.01 -8.27 -5.35
N THR A 87 6.05 -9.61 -5.45
CA THR A 87 6.37 -10.52 -4.34
C THR A 87 7.43 -11.53 -4.77
N THR A 88 8.01 -12.22 -3.79
CA THR A 88 8.81 -13.42 -4.04
C THR A 88 7.98 -14.50 -4.72
N THR A 89 8.59 -15.25 -5.64
CA THR A 89 7.96 -16.37 -6.34
C THR A 89 9.00 -17.39 -6.77
N THR A 90 8.66 -18.68 -6.68
CA THR A 90 9.47 -19.77 -7.22
C THR A 90 9.03 -20.19 -8.61
N THR A 91 7.86 -19.73 -9.06
CA THR A 91 7.24 -20.11 -10.34
C THR A 91 7.31 -19.00 -11.39
N GLY A 92 7.88 -17.84 -11.04
CA GLY A 92 7.92 -16.65 -11.90
C GLY A 92 6.63 -15.82 -11.88
N GLN A 93 5.58 -16.28 -11.21
CA GLN A 93 4.33 -15.54 -11.04
C GLN A 93 4.39 -14.70 -9.76
N GLY A 94 5.00 -13.52 -9.85
CA GLY A 94 5.25 -12.64 -8.70
C GLY A 94 4.61 -11.25 -8.80
N ILE A 95 3.85 -10.98 -9.87
CA ILE A 95 3.24 -9.66 -10.10
C ILE A 95 1.72 -9.78 -9.99
N TYR A 96 1.15 -8.97 -9.10
CA TYR A 96 -0.29 -8.89 -8.84
C TYR A 96 -0.80 -7.48 -9.09
N ARG A 97 -2.10 -7.33 -9.33
CA ARG A 97 -2.78 -6.04 -9.34
C ARG A 97 -3.97 -6.07 -8.39
N PHE A 98 -4.36 -4.93 -7.87
CA PHE A 98 -5.58 -4.83 -7.07
C PHE A 98 -6.82 -5.08 -7.93
N LYS A 99 -7.86 -5.64 -7.29
CA LYS A 99 -9.20 -5.78 -7.86
C LYS A 99 -10.23 -5.48 -6.80
N ARG A 100 -11.42 -5.05 -7.22
CA ARG A 100 -12.55 -4.87 -6.33
C ARG A 100 -12.91 -6.19 -5.68
N SER A 101 -13.18 -6.19 -4.38
CA SER A 101 -13.77 -7.35 -3.71
C SER A 101 -15.18 -7.55 -4.25
N ASP A 102 -15.53 -8.81 -4.50
CA ASP A 102 -16.91 -9.16 -4.82
C ASP A 102 -17.69 -9.12 -3.50
N PRO A 103 -18.73 -8.27 -3.36
CA PRO A 103 -19.48 -8.16 -2.11
C PRO A 103 -20.16 -9.47 -1.66
N LYS A 104 -20.16 -10.52 -2.49
CA LYS A 104 -20.72 -11.85 -2.19
C LYS A 104 -19.70 -12.89 -1.70
N ARG A 105 -18.42 -12.54 -1.46
CA ARG A 105 -17.36 -13.48 -1.03
C ARG A 105 -16.45 -12.96 0.08
#